data_AF-A0A968T5L0-F1
#
_entry.id   AF-A0A968T5L0-F1
#
_cell.length_a   1.000
_cell.length_b   1.000
_cell.length_c   1.000
_cell.angle_alpha   90.00
_cell.angle_beta   90.00
_cell.angle_gamma   90.00
#
_symmetry.space_group_name_H-M   'P 1'
#
loop_
_entity.id
_entity.type
_entity.pdbx_description
1 polymer ?
#
loop_
_entity_poly.entity_id
_entity_poly.type
_entity_poly.pdbx_seq_one_letter_code
_entity_poly.pdbx_strand_id
1 'polypeptide(L)'
;LCGFCTSIMWGGIFNLAVEGLGKYLAAASGIFMVLVCGGGLLPLLQNWVADMSGFMTSYWVIIAGLAYLLFYALIGSKNVNKDIPVA
;
A
#
# COMPACT_ATOMS: atom_id res chain seq x y z
N LEU A 1 17.31 -5.86 -5.34
CA LEU A 1 16.04 -5.97 -6.07
C LEU A 1 14.88 -5.35 -5.27
N CYS A 2 14.58 -5.80 -4.05
CA CYS A 2 13.46 -5.28 -3.26
C CYS A 2 13.43 -3.75 -3.13
N GLY A 3 14.54 -3.10 -2.76
CA GLY A 3 14.58 -1.64 -2.60
C GLY A 3 14.30 -0.84 -3.89
N PHE A 4 14.66 -1.38 -5.07
CA PHE A 4 14.37 -0.74 -6.34
C PHE A 4 12.88 -0.84 -6.69
N CYS A 5 12.27 -2.01 -6.49
CA CYS A 5 10.84 -2.22 -6.71
C CYS A 5 9.98 -1.39 -5.76
N THR A 6 10.37 -1.30 -4.48
CA THR A 6 9.63 -0.51 -3.47
C THR A 6 9.65 0.99 -3.78
N SER A 7 10.75 1.50 -4.37
CA SER A 7 10.88 2.92 -4.73
C SER A 7 9.82 3.35 -5.76
N ILE A 8 9.61 2.55 -6.80
CA ILE A 8 8.62 2.83 -7.86
C ILE A 8 7.19 2.62 -7.33
N MET A 9 7.01 1.66 -6.43
CA MET A 9 5.70 1.29 -5.89
C MET A 9 5.06 2.43 -5.07
N TRP A 10 5.82 3.16 -4.24
CA TRP A 10 5.25 4.23 -3.41
C TRP A 10 4.65 5.37 -4.27
N GLY A 11 5.39 5.82 -5.29
CA GLY A 11 4.90 6.84 -6.23
C GLY A 11 3.71 6.38 -7.06
N GLY A 12 3.70 5.11 -7.48
CA GLY A 12 2.58 4.52 -8.23
C GLY A 12 1.31 4.39 -7.39
N ILE A 13 1.40 3.89 -6.16
CA ILE A 13 0.26 3.77 -5.25
C ILE A 13 -0.29 5.16 -4.88
N PHE A 14 0.58 6.14 -4.62
CA PHE A 14 0.15 7.50 -4.32
C PHE A 14 -0.66 8.08 -5.48
N ASN A 15 -0.17 7.94 -6.72
CA ASN A 15 -0.86 8.41 -7.92
C ASN A 15 -2.25 7.75 -8.04
N LEU A 16 -2.32 6.42 -7.96
CA LEU A 16 -3.57 5.66 -7.98
C LEU A 16 -4.55 6.04 -6.85
N ALA A 17 -4.04 6.41 -5.67
CA ALA A 17 -4.86 6.77 -4.52
C ALA A 17 -5.47 8.18 -4.60
N VAL A 18 -4.86 9.09 -5.35
CA VAL A 18 -5.34 10.48 -5.51
C VAL A 18 -6.02 10.74 -6.86
N GLU A 19 -5.91 9.80 -7.81
CA GLU A 19 -6.49 9.90 -9.14
C GLU A 19 -8.02 10.00 -9.10
N GLY A 20 -8.59 11.00 -9.77
CA GLY A 20 -10.04 11.18 -9.88
C GLY A 20 -10.74 11.76 -8.64
N LEU A 21 -10.03 12.12 -7.56
CA LEU A 21 -10.66 12.66 -6.36
C LEU A 21 -11.04 14.16 -6.43
N GLY A 22 -10.55 14.89 -7.44
CA GLY A 22 -10.89 16.31 -7.68
C GLY A 22 -10.74 17.17 -6.41
N LYS A 23 -11.86 17.71 -5.90
CA LYS A 23 -11.90 18.54 -4.67
C LYS A 23 -11.38 17.82 -3.41
N TYR A 24 -11.41 16.49 -3.36
CA TYR A 24 -10.98 15.69 -2.20
C TYR A 24 -9.50 15.26 -2.26
N LEU A 25 -8.77 15.60 -3.33
CA LEU A 25 -7.37 15.21 -3.52
C LEU A 25 -6.47 15.62 -2.34
N ALA A 26 -6.64 16.83 -1.82
CA ALA A 26 -5.85 17.32 -0.69
C ALA A 26 -6.13 16.58 0.63
N ALA A 27 -7.38 16.16 0.84
CA ALA A 27 -7.75 15.39 2.03
C ALA A 27 -7.24 13.94 1.92
N ALA A 28 -7.38 13.33 0.75
CA ALA A 28 -6.92 11.96 0.51
C ALA A 28 -5.40 11.82 0.53
N SER A 29 -4.66 12.79 -0.03
CA SER A 29 -3.19 12.81 0.08
C SER A 29 -2.75 12.96 1.53
N GLY A 30 -3.44 13.80 2.32
CA GLY A 30 -3.20 13.93 3.76
C GLY A 30 -3.42 12.61 4.51
N ILE A 31 -4.53 11.92 4.26
CA ILE A 31 -4.82 10.61 4.88
C ILE A 31 -3.78 9.57 4.43
N PHE A 32 -3.41 9.53 3.15
CA PHE A 32 -2.41 8.61 2.63
C PHE A 32 -1.05 8.77 3.31
N MET A 33 -0.63 10.01 3.56
CA MET A 33 0.64 10.28 4.26
C MET A 33 0.59 9.85 5.73
N VAL A 34 -0.58 9.84 6.38
CA VAL A 34 -0.74 9.31 7.74
C VAL A 34 -0.74 7.78 7.75
N LEU A 35 -1.18 7.11 6.68
CA LEU A 35 -1.10 5.65 6.57
C LEU A 35 0.34 5.12 6.57
N VAL A 36 1.35 5.97 6.35
CA VAL A 36 2.77 5.63 6.56
C VAL A 36 3.03 5.14 8.00
N CYS A 37 2.28 5.62 8.99
CA CYS A 37 2.35 5.11 10.36
C CYS A 37 2.04 3.59 10.45
N GLY A 38 1.20 3.07 9.54
CA GLY A 38 0.95 1.63 9.41
C GLY A 38 2.19 0.83 9.01
N GLY A 39 3.20 1.46 8.40
CA GLY A 39 4.51 0.87 8.14
C GLY A 39 5.26 0.48 9.41
N GLY A 40 4.94 1.07 10.56
CA GLY A 40 5.46 0.63 11.87
C GLY A 40 4.68 -0.53 12.48
N LEU A 41 3.44 -0.77 12.04
CA LEU A 41 2.59 -1.85 12.54
C LEU A 41 2.96 -3.21 11.91
N LEU A 42 3.32 -3.23 10.63
CA LEU A 42 3.67 -4.45 9.92
C LEU A 42 4.91 -5.17 10.51
N PRO A 43 6.00 -4.47 10.88
CA PRO A 43 7.14 -5.08 11.57
C PRO A 43 6.78 -5.63 12.96
N LEU A 44 5.85 -5.00 13.69
CA LEU A 44 5.40 -5.50 14.99
C LEU A 44 4.64 -6.83 14.83
N LEU A 45 3.75 -6.92 13.83
CA LEU A 45 3.08 -8.17 13.51
C LEU A 45 4.06 -9.24 13.03
N GLN A 46 5.03 -8.88 12.18
CA GLN A 46 6.06 -9.81 11.73
C GLN A 46 6.94 -10.30 12.88
N ASN A 47 7.28 -9.43 13.83
CA ASN A 47 8.06 -9.77 15.02
C ASN A 47 7.29 -10.73 15.92
N TRP A 48 6.00 -10.48 16.16
CA TRP A 48 5.14 -11.38 16.91
C TRP A 48 5.03 -12.77 16.27
N VAL A 49 4.89 -12.85 14.95
CA VAL A 49 4.88 -14.12 14.21
C VAL A 49 6.27 -14.81 14.25
N ALA A 50 7.36 -14.04 14.31
CA ALA A 50 8.72 -14.57 14.41
C ALA A 50 9.00 -15.23 15.74
N ASP A 51 8.48 -14.64 16.82
CA ASP A 51 8.63 -15.18 18.16
C ASP A 51 7.91 -16.53 18.33
N MET A 52 6.83 -16.77 17.58
CA MET A 52 6.03 -18.01 17.66
C MET A 52 6.43 -19.10 16.66
N SER A 53 6.82 -18.72 15.43
CA SER A 53 6.98 -19.67 14.31
C SER A 53 8.41 -19.77 13.78
N GLY A 54 9.31 -18.87 14.20
CA GLY A 54 10.67 -18.76 13.70
C GLY A 54 10.82 -17.74 12.56
N PHE A 55 12.03 -17.21 12.38
CA PHE A 55 12.30 -16.10 11.46
C PHE A 55 11.93 -16.37 10.00
N MET A 56 12.10 -17.60 9.53
CA MET A 56 11.84 -17.97 8.12
C MET A 56 10.36 -17.94 7.78
N THR A 57 9.48 -18.39 8.68
CA THR A 57 8.03 -18.41 8.44
C THR A 57 7.41 -17.01 8.52
N SER A 58 8.00 -16.09 9.29
CA SER A 58 7.52 -14.70 9.35
C SER A 58 7.61 -13.95 8.04
N TYR A 59 8.46 -14.37 7.10
CA TYR A 59 8.52 -13.78 5.77
C TYR A 59 7.23 -14.00 4.96
N TRP A 60 6.39 -14.98 5.32
CA TRP A 60 5.06 -15.13 4.72
C TRP A 60 4.15 -13.92 4.98
N VAL A 61 4.34 -13.21 6.10
CA VAL A 61 3.61 -11.97 6.41
C VAL A 61 3.94 -10.88 5.38
N ILE A 62 5.22 -10.77 5.01
CA ILE A 62 5.69 -9.82 3.99
C ILE A 62 5.17 -10.20 2.61
N ILE A 63 5.18 -11.49 2.26
CA ILE A 63 4.62 -11.98 0.99
C ILE A 63 3.12 -11.69 0.91
N ALA A 64 2.37 -11.90 1.99
CA ALA A 64 0.94 -11.57 2.05
C ALA A 64 0.69 -10.06 1.88
N GLY A 65 1.52 -9.21 2.51
CA GLY A 65 1.46 -7.75 2.32
C GLY A 65 1.73 -7.31 0.88
N LEU A 66 2.73 -7.91 0.23
CA LEU A 66 3.02 -7.67 -1.20
C LEU A 66 1.88 -8.15 -2.12
N ALA A 67 1.27 -9.30 -1.81
CA ALA A 67 0.11 -9.81 -2.56
C ALA A 67 -1.10 -8.87 -2.44
N TYR A 68 -1.33 -8.29 -1.26
CA TYR A 68 -2.38 -7.28 -1.07
C TYR A 68 -2.11 -6.02 -1.89
N LEU A 69 -0.86 -5.54 -1.94
CA LEU A 69 -0.49 -4.38 -2.78
C LEU A 69 -0.68 -4.67 -4.27
N LEU A 70 -0.39 -5.90 -4.71
CA LEU A 70 -0.65 -6.34 -6.08
C LEU A 70 -2.16 -6.37 -6.40
N PHE A 71 -2.98 -6.89 -5.47
CA PHE A 71 -4.44 -6.84 -5.60
C PHE A 71 -4.97 -5.40 -5.68
N TYR A 72 -4.45 -4.50 -4.82
CA TYR A 72 -4.81 -3.09 -4.85
C TYR A 72 -4.45 -2.45 -6.19
N ALA A 73 -3.26 -2.71 -6.74
CA ALA A 73 -2.84 -2.16 -8.02
C ALA A 73 -3.69 -2.65 -9.21
N LEU A 74 -4.14 -3.92 -9.20
CA LEU A 74 -4.86 -4.54 -10.33
C LEU A 74 -6.37 -4.33 -10.29
N ILE A 75 -6.98 -4.40 -9.11
CA ILE A 75 -8.44 -4.45 -8.93
C ILE A 75 -8.91 -3.31 -8.01
N GLY A 76 -8.20 -3.07 -6.91
CA GLY A 76 -8.62 -2.13 -5.87
C GLY A 76 -8.50 -0.65 -6.24
N SER A 77 -7.59 -0.31 -7.15
CA SER A 77 -7.35 1.06 -7.64
C SER A 77 -8.34 1.50 -8.73
N LYS A 78 -9.23 0.60 -9.16
CA LYS A 78 -10.18 0.89 -10.23
C LYS A 78 -11.16 1.98 -9.80
N ASN A 79 -11.10 3.11 -10.47
CA ASN A 79 -11.87 4.30 -10.11
C ASN A 79 -13.38 4.01 -10.12
N VAL A 80 -14.05 4.26 -8.99
CA VAL A 80 -15.48 3.95 -8.77
C VAL A 80 -16.38 4.96 -9.49
N ASN A 81 -15.88 6.16 -9.77
CA ASN A 81 -16.60 7.21 -10.49
C ASN A 81 -16.00 7.40 -11.89
N LYS A 82 -16.71 6.95 -12.94
CA LYS A 82 -16.26 7.06 -14.35
C LYS A 82 -16.56 8.41 -14.99
N ASP A 83 -17.29 9.29 -14.31
CA ASP A 83 -17.79 10.56 -14.86
C ASP A 83 -16.83 11.74 -14.68
N ILE A 84 -15.66 11.52 -14.09
CA ILE A 84 -14.66 12.57 -13.83
C ILE A 84 -13.53 12.37 -14.84
N PRO A 85 -13.18 13.39 -15.65
CA PRO A 85 -12.07 13.27 -16.59
C PRO A 85 -10.79 13.03 -15.79
N VAL A 86 -10.24 11.82 -15.94
CA VAL A 86 -8.88 11.50 -15.53
C VAL A 86 -7.95 12.14 -16.56
N ALA A 87 -7.07 13.03 -16.10
CA ALA A 87 -6.10 13.73 -16.93
C ALA A 87 -4.83 12.89 -17.09
#